data_AF-A0A1Y3YN84-F1
#
_entry.id   AF-A0A1Y3YN84-F1
#
_cell.length_a   1.000
_cell.length_b   1.000
_cell.length_c   1.000
_cell.angle_alpha   90.00
_cell.angle_beta   90.00
_cell.angle_gamma   90.00
#
_symmetry.space_group_name_H-M   'P 1'
#
loop_
_entity.id
_entity.type
_entity.pdbx_description
1 polymer ?
#
loop_
_entity_poly.entity_id
_entity_poly.type
_entity_poly.pdbx_seq_one_letter_code
_entity_poly.pdbx_strand_id
1 'polypeptide(L)'
;MYAGEGLQNGDLIWLTSSQWKLPESPTSGHLQTGYVNLPQNNWEYLVFLQGPADEFQPIYEQPVYQLRDDLTLTPILCCTDWNAEVEEGQGDTILYKEARWHEFCTQTQQGMDTLMEAKHQVIAQFPVNE
;
A
#
# COMPACT_ATOMS: atom_id res chain seq x y z
N MET A 1 -14.19 0.67 -8.41
CA MET A 1 -15.02 1.82 -8.02
C MET A 1 -14.10 3.02 -7.78
N TYR A 2 -14.43 4.18 -8.33
CA TYR A 2 -13.72 5.43 -8.10
C TYR A 2 -14.63 6.40 -7.33
N ALA A 3 -14.07 7.07 -6.32
CA ALA A 3 -14.77 8.10 -5.56
C ALA A 3 -13.87 9.35 -5.51
N GLY A 4 -14.17 10.34 -6.35
CA GLY A 4 -13.42 11.60 -6.44
C GLY A 4 -13.77 12.40 -7.70
N GLU A 5 -13.08 13.52 -7.90
CA GLU A 5 -13.05 14.28 -9.15
C GLU A 5 -11.61 14.23 -9.70
N GLY A 6 -11.42 13.89 -10.98
CA GLY A 6 -10.10 13.96 -11.63
C GLY A 6 -9.53 12.65 -12.20
N LEU A 7 -10.12 11.48 -11.90
CA LEU A 7 -9.78 10.20 -12.54
C LEU A 7 -11.00 9.52 -13.15
N GLN A 8 -10.74 8.70 -14.17
CA GLN A 8 -11.73 7.88 -14.87
C GLN A 8 -11.30 6.42 -14.87
N ASN A 9 -12.29 5.52 -15.02
CA ASN A 9 -12.01 4.10 -15.19
C ASN A 9 -11.15 3.89 -16.45
N GLY A 10 -10.02 3.21 -16.30
CA GLY A 10 -9.06 2.95 -17.37
C GLY A 10 -7.87 3.91 -17.42
N ASP A 11 -7.85 4.95 -16.57
CA ASP A 11 -6.69 5.84 -16.46
C ASP A 11 -5.46 5.09 -15.96
N LEU A 12 -4.31 5.39 -16.58
CA LEU A 12 -3.00 4.97 -16.10
C LEU A 12 -2.36 6.12 -15.34
N ILE A 13 -2.03 5.87 -14.07
CA ILE A 13 -1.48 6.88 -13.15
C ILE A 13 -0.20 6.38 -12.49
N TRP A 14 0.65 7.30 -12.04
CA TRP A 14 1.73 7.03 -11.10
C TRP A 14 1.33 7.41 -9.69
N LEU A 15 1.83 6.68 -8.69
CA LEU A 15 1.63 6.97 -7.28
C LEU A 15 2.94 7.38 -6.63
N THR A 16 2.87 8.38 -5.75
CA THR A 16 3.98 8.82 -4.91
C THR A 16 3.55 8.96 -3.45
N SER A 17 4.50 8.91 -2.52
CA SER A 17 4.28 9.12 -1.09
C SER A 17 5.53 9.71 -0.44
N SER A 18 5.36 10.67 0.48
CA SER A 18 6.48 11.21 1.25
C SER A 18 7.03 10.20 2.28
N GLN A 19 6.27 9.15 2.57
CA GLN A 19 6.70 8.03 3.42
C GLN A 19 7.59 7.03 2.68
N TRP A 20 7.56 7.00 1.35
CA TRP A 20 8.38 6.10 0.55
C TRP A 20 9.79 6.68 0.41
N LYS A 21 10.73 6.09 1.13
CA LYS A 21 12.10 6.56 1.19
C LYS A 21 13.06 5.51 0.66
N LEU A 22 13.95 5.95 -0.22
CA LEU A 22 15.17 5.22 -0.51
C LEU A 22 16.13 5.45 0.67
N PRO A 23 16.60 4.39 1.35
CA PRO A 23 17.62 4.52 2.37
C PRO A 23 18.88 5.13 1.74
N GLU A 24 19.57 5.99 2.50
CA GLU A 24 20.77 6.69 2.05
C GLU A 24 21.94 5.74 1.71
N SER A 25 21.87 4.47 2.12
CA SER A 25 22.91 3.47 1.82
C SER A 25 22.67 2.80 0.47
N PRO A 26 23.57 2.98 -0.52
CA PRO A 26 23.46 2.39 -1.86
C PRO A 26 23.56 0.86 -1.88
N THR A 27 23.95 0.23 -0.77
CA THR A 27 24.02 -1.23 -0.63
C THR A 27 22.69 -1.88 -0.27
N SER A 28 21.67 -1.11 0.11
CA SER A 28 20.45 -1.68 0.65
C SER A 28 19.47 -2.14 -0.45
N GLY A 29 19.33 -1.43 -1.57
CA GLY A 29 18.38 -1.83 -2.63
C GLY A 29 16.95 -2.08 -2.12
N HIS A 30 16.60 -1.50 -0.96
CA HIS A 30 15.35 -1.72 -0.26
C HIS A 30 14.58 -0.40 -0.25
N LEU A 31 13.28 -0.44 -0.49
CA LEU A 31 12.39 0.69 -0.30
C LEU A 31 11.78 0.58 1.10
N GLN A 32 11.82 1.65 1.90
CA GLN A 32 11.09 1.68 3.16
C GLN A 32 9.67 2.18 2.91
N THR A 33 8.68 1.34 3.18
CA THR A 33 7.24 1.63 2.96
C THR A 33 6.39 1.61 4.23
N GLY A 34 7.03 1.53 5.41
CA GLY A 34 6.34 1.45 6.69
C GLY A 34 5.82 0.04 6.99
N TYR A 35 4.58 -0.07 7.47
CA TYR A 35 3.94 -1.33 7.87
C TYR A 35 3.23 -2.08 6.72
N VAL A 36 3.17 -1.48 5.53
CA VAL A 36 2.46 -2.01 4.36
C VAL A 36 3.46 -2.22 3.24
N ASN A 37 3.40 -3.38 2.56
CA ASN A 37 4.24 -3.63 1.39
C ASN A 37 3.70 -2.91 0.14
N LEU A 38 4.56 -2.77 -0.88
CA LEU A 38 4.11 -2.23 -2.15
C LEU A 38 3.03 -3.12 -2.79
N PRO A 39 2.06 -2.52 -3.52
CA PRO A 39 1.11 -3.25 -4.33
C PRO A 39 1.79 -4.23 -5.29
N GLN A 40 1.18 -5.39 -5.45
CA GLN A 40 1.59 -6.42 -6.41
C GLN A 40 0.78 -6.30 -7.71
N ASN A 41 1.35 -6.79 -8.79
CA ASN A 41 0.67 -6.82 -10.08
C ASN A 41 -0.55 -7.75 -10.07
N ASN A 42 -1.55 -7.46 -10.90
CA ASN A 42 -2.76 -8.26 -11.14
C ASN A 42 -3.72 -8.36 -9.93
N TRP A 43 -3.62 -7.44 -8.97
CA TRP A 43 -4.56 -7.33 -7.87
C TRP A 43 -5.29 -5.98 -7.90
N GLU A 44 -6.48 -5.97 -7.31
CA GLU A 44 -7.27 -4.75 -7.15
C GLU A 44 -7.02 -4.15 -5.77
N TYR A 45 -6.91 -2.82 -5.72
CA TYR A 45 -6.60 -2.10 -4.51
C TYR A 45 -7.57 -0.95 -4.27
N LEU A 46 -7.96 -0.76 -3.01
CA LEU A 46 -8.55 0.47 -2.50
C LEU A 46 -7.41 1.43 -2.13
N VAL A 47 -7.32 2.55 -2.84
CA VAL A 47 -6.24 3.54 -2.71
C VAL A 47 -6.82 4.89 -2.34
N PHE A 48 -6.27 5.52 -1.29
CA PHE A 48 -6.68 6.86 -0.87
C PHE A 48 -5.66 7.90 -1.35
N LEU A 49 -6.11 8.78 -2.24
CA LEU A 49 -5.30 9.84 -2.82
C LEU A 49 -5.55 11.16 -2.08
N GLN A 50 -4.49 11.94 -1.88
CA GLN A 50 -4.59 13.31 -1.40
C GLN A 50 -4.89 14.30 -2.54
N GLY A 51 -4.36 14.02 -3.72
CA GLY A 51 -4.52 14.85 -4.91
C GLY A 51 -3.41 14.64 -5.94
N PRO A 52 -3.41 15.40 -7.05
CA PRO A 52 -2.33 15.38 -8.02
C PRO A 52 -1.03 15.94 -7.40
N ALA A 53 0.10 15.38 -7.81
CA ALA A 53 1.45 15.81 -7.43
C ALA A 53 2.10 16.55 -8.62
N ASP A 54 1.60 17.77 -8.87
CA ASP A 54 1.92 18.57 -10.05
C ASP A 54 3.42 18.85 -10.20
N GLU A 55 4.19 18.82 -9.11
CA GLU A 55 5.65 18.99 -9.13
C GLU A 55 6.38 17.92 -9.95
N PHE A 56 5.79 16.74 -10.11
CA PHE A 56 6.35 15.63 -10.89
C PHE A 56 5.87 15.62 -12.34
N GLN A 57 4.88 16.44 -12.70
CA GLN A 57 4.30 16.47 -14.04
C GLN A 57 5.32 16.85 -15.16
N PRO A 58 6.35 17.67 -14.91
CA PRO A 58 7.40 17.92 -15.91
C PRO A 58 8.32 16.72 -16.18
N ILE A 59 8.30 15.69 -15.31
CA ILE A 59 9.20 14.53 -15.37
C ILE A 59 8.52 13.32 -15.99
N TYR A 60 7.22 13.13 -15.72
CA TYR A 60 6.47 11.96 -16.15
C TYR A 60 5.36 12.35 -17.15
N GLU A 61 5.16 11.51 -18.17
CA GLU A 61 4.10 11.71 -19.16
C GLU A 61 2.72 11.42 -18.57
N GLN A 62 2.61 10.41 -17.70
CA GLN A 62 1.36 10.07 -17.03
C GLN A 62 1.19 10.92 -15.76
N PRO A 63 -0.06 11.22 -15.38
CA PRO A 63 -0.34 12.00 -14.19
C PRO A 63 0.15 11.27 -12.93
N VAL A 64 0.76 12.03 -12.03
CA VAL A 64 1.28 11.53 -10.75
C VAL A 64 0.33 11.98 -9.65
N TYR A 65 -0.07 11.05 -8.79
CA TYR A 65 -0.94 11.33 -7.65
C TYR A 65 -0.23 11.02 -6.33
N GLN A 66 -0.40 11.92 -5.38
CA GLN A 66 0.09 11.80 -4.02
C GLN A 66 -0.86 10.91 -3.22
N LEU A 67 -0.33 9.82 -2.66
CA LEU A 67 -1.03 9.02 -1.66
C LEU A 67 -1.29 9.85 -0.43
N ARG A 68 -2.42 9.60 0.21
CA ARG A 68 -2.71 10.17 1.52
C ARG A 68 -1.71 9.61 2.53
N ASP A 69 -0.77 10.44 2.97
CA ASP A 69 0.37 10.06 3.80
C ASP A 69 0.43 10.81 5.15
N ASP A 70 -0.67 11.49 5.51
CA ASP A 70 -0.96 12.01 6.85
C ASP A 70 -1.35 10.91 7.85
N LEU A 71 -1.39 9.65 7.40
CA LEU A 71 -1.77 8.47 8.18
C LEU A 71 -0.55 7.64 8.58
N THR A 72 -0.63 6.97 9.74
CA THR A 72 0.40 6.04 10.22
C THR A 72 0.62 4.84 9.27
N LEU A 73 -0.42 4.45 8.54
CA LEU A 73 -0.39 3.38 7.56
C LEU A 73 -0.63 3.98 6.17
N THR A 74 0.22 3.66 5.20
CA THR A 74 -0.03 4.01 3.81
C THR A 74 -1.31 3.30 3.37
N PRO A 75 -2.36 4.03 2.97
CA PRO A 75 -3.70 3.48 2.79
C PRO A 75 -3.86 2.89 1.39
N ILE A 76 -3.07 1.86 1.07
CA ILE A 76 -3.26 1.02 -0.11
C ILE A 76 -3.64 -0.37 0.39
N LEU A 77 -4.90 -0.73 0.22
CA LEU A 77 -5.46 -1.97 0.73
C LEU A 77 -5.84 -2.90 -0.41
N CYS A 78 -5.37 -4.14 -0.40
CA CYS A 78 -5.75 -5.13 -1.42
C CYS A 78 -7.22 -5.51 -1.23
N CYS A 79 -8.05 -5.45 -2.27
CA CYS A 79 -9.46 -5.82 -2.16
C CYS A 79 -9.65 -7.31 -1.84
N THR A 80 -8.67 -8.14 -2.20
CA THR A 80 -8.66 -9.57 -1.91
C THR A 80 -7.75 -9.86 -0.72
N ASP A 81 -8.16 -10.80 0.13
CA ASP A 81 -7.29 -11.34 1.16
C ASP A 81 -6.34 -12.36 0.54
N TRP A 82 -5.08 -12.01 0.47
CA TRP A 82 -4.03 -12.90 0.00
C TRP A 82 -2.89 -12.87 1.02
N ASN A 83 -2.38 -14.06 1.38
CA ASN A 83 -1.26 -14.25 2.31
C ASN A 83 -1.38 -13.48 3.64
N ALA A 84 -2.48 -13.70 4.38
CA ALA A 84 -2.68 -13.16 5.73
C ALA A 84 -2.12 -14.09 6.84
N GLU A 85 -1.24 -15.03 6.49
CA GLU A 85 -0.65 -15.96 7.46
C GLU A 85 0.57 -15.32 8.14
N VAL A 86 0.67 -15.45 9.46
CA VAL A 86 1.88 -15.05 10.19
C VAL A 86 2.87 -16.20 10.14
N GLU A 87 4.00 -16.01 9.46
CA GLU A 87 5.13 -16.93 9.65
C GLU A 87 5.70 -16.70 11.06
N GLU A 88 5.68 -17.73 11.90
CA GLU A 88 6.36 -17.71 13.21
C GLU A 88 7.86 -17.51 12.99
N GLY A 89 8.30 -16.25 13.02
CA GLY A 89 9.73 -15.91 12.93
C GLY A 89 10.49 -16.45 14.13
N GLN A 90 11.75 -16.86 13.91
CA GLN A 90 12.69 -17.08 15.01
C GLN A 90 13.21 -15.71 15.51
N GLY A 91 12.45 -15.07 16.42
CA GLY A 91 12.84 -13.84 17.11
C GLY A 91 12.16 -12.56 16.60
N ASP A 92 12.67 -11.40 17.04
CA ASP A 92 12.03 -10.07 16.84
C ASP A 92 12.10 -9.52 15.40
N THR A 93 12.54 -10.31 14.41
CA THR A 93 12.77 -9.85 13.04
C THR A 93 12.32 -10.88 12.01
N ILE A 94 11.40 -10.49 11.13
CA ILE A 94 11.03 -11.25 9.92
C ILE A 94 11.91 -10.76 8.77
N LEU A 95 12.46 -11.66 7.95
CA LEU A 95 13.24 -11.24 6.78
C LEU A 95 12.29 -10.68 5.71
N TYR A 96 12.63 -9.52 5.15
CA TYR A 96 11.80 -8.89 4.12
C TYR A 96 11.52 -9.81 2.91
N LYS A 97 12.45 -10.71 2.55
CA LYS A 97 12.25 -11.69 1.46
C LYS A 97 11.06 -12.64 1.70
N GLU A 98 10.71 -12.89 2.96
CA GLU A 98 9.60 -13.74 3.42
C GLU A 98 8.33 -12.89 3.51
N ALA A 99 8.41 -11.71 4.14
CA ALA A 99 7.27 -10.82 4.32
C ALA A 99 6.81 -10.06 3.06
N ARG A 100 7.64 -9.93 2.01
CA ARG A 100 7.31 -9.11 0.81
C ARG A 100 6.06 -9.55 0.05
N TRP A 101 5.61 -10.78 0.32
CA TRP A 101 4.41 -11.36 -0.30
C TRP A 101 3.17 -11.18 0.58
N HIS A 102 3.27 -10.49 1.71
CA HIS A 102 2.15 -10.20 2.59
C HIS A 102 1.75 -8.74 2.41
N GLU A 103 0.47 -8.40 2.58
CA GLU A 103 0.03 -7.01 2.58
C GLU A 103 0.52 -6.28 3.84
N PHE A 104 0.37 -6.96 4.99
CA PHE A 104 0.76 -6.47 6.31
C PHE A 104 1.94 -7.26 6.88
N CYS A 105 2.71 -6.61 7.75
CA CYS A 105 3.77 -7.25 8.52
C CYS A 105 3.53 -7.07 10.02
N THR A 106 3.40 -8.19 10.74
CA THR A 106 3.20 -8.24 12.19
C THR A 106 3.78 -9.54 12.74
N GLN A 107 4.15 -9.52 14.02
CA GLN A 107 4.82 -10.64 14.71
C GLN A 107 3.85 -11.62 15.37
N THR A 108 2.56 -11.30 15.43
CA THR A 108 1.57 -12.10 16.17
C THR A 108 0.32 -12.31 15.34
N GLN A 109 -0.31 -13.48 15.49
CA GLN A 109 -1.60 -13.74 14.85
C GLN A 109 -2.65 -12.74 15.30
N GLN A 110 -2.70 -12.40 16.60
CA GLN A 110 -3.62 -11.37 17.11
C GLN A 110 -3.43 -10.01 16.40
N GLY A 111 -2.18 -9.59 16.16
CA GLY A 111 -1.89 -8.37 15.42
C GLY A 111 -2.35 -8.45 13.97
N MET A 112 -2.19 -9.60 13.32
CA MET A 112 -2.68 -9.84 11.96
C MET A 112 -4.21 -9.80 11.90
N ASP A 113 -4.88 -10.51 12.81
CA ASP A 113 -6.34 -10.55 12.91
C ASP A 113 -6.90 -9.13 13.09
N THR A 114 -6.27 -8.31 13.93
CA THR A 114 -6.65 -6.91 14.15
C THR A 114 -6.50 -6.06 12.87
N LEU A 115 -5.41 -6.24 12.14
CA LEU A 115 -5.17 -5.51 10.88
C LEU A 115 -6.15 -5.94 9.79
N MET A 116 -6.43 -7.23 9.68
CA MET A 116 -7.39 -7.79 8.72
C MET A 116 -8.82 -7.33 9.04
N GLU A 117 -9.23 -7.36 10.30
CA GLU A 117 -10.54 -6.84 10.71
C GLU A 117 -10.68 -5.35 10.37
N ALA A 118 -9.66 -4.54 10.67
CA ALA A 118 -9.65 -3.13 10.32
C ALA A 118 -9.73 -2.91 8.80
N LYS A 119 -8.94 -3.66 8.01
CA LYS A 119 -8.99 -3.65 6.54
C LYS A 119 -10.40 -3.93 6.03
N HIS A 120 -11.05 -4.99 6.52
CA HIS A 120 -12.41 -5.35 6.11
C HIS A 120 -13.42 -4.27 6.45
N GLN A 121 -13.33 -3.67 7.64
CA GLN A 121 -14.19 -2.55 8.04
C GLN A 121 -14.02 -1.32 7.15
N VAL A 122 -12.80 -1.04 6.67
CA VAL A 122 -12.56 0.05 5.72
C VAL A 122 -13.13 -0.30 4.35
N ILE A 123 -12.78 -1.46 3.78
CA ILE A 123 -13.23 -1.88 2.45
C ILE A 123 -14.77 -1.94 2.36
N ALA A 124 -15.44 -2.39 3.41
CA ALA A 124 -16.91 -2.45 3.46
C ALA A 124 -17.60 -1.07 3.31
N GLN A 125 -16.89 0.03 3.60
CA GLN A 125 -17.41 1.39 3.39
C GLN A 125 -17.32 1.85 1.93
N PHE A 126 -16.55 1.13 1.09
CA PHE A 126 -16.32 1.44 -0.31
C PHE A 126 -16.69 0.24 -1.19
N PRO A 127 -17.99 -0.08 -1.35
CA PRO A 127 -18.44 -1.27 -2.06
C PRO A 127 -17.94 -1.29 -3.52
N VAL A 128 -17.07 -2.25 -3.84
CA VAL A 128 -16.66 -2.53 -5.21
C VAL A 128 -17.91 -3.06 -5.95
N ASN A 129 -18.71 -2.17 -6.53
CA ASN A 129 -19.83 -2.57 -7.37
C ASN A 129 -19.27 -3.27 -8.62
N GLU A 130 -19.72 -4.50 -8.87
CA GLU A 130 -19.52 -5.26 -10.11
C GLU A 130 -20.06 -4.52 -11.34
#